data_AF-A0A534J3P5-F1
#
_entry.id   AF-A0A534J3P5-F1
#
_cell.length_a   1.000
_cell.length_b   1.000
_cell.length_c   1.000
_cell.angle_alpha   90.00
_cell.angle_beta   90.00
_cell.angle_gamma   90.00
#
_symmetry.space_group_name_H-M   'P 1'
#
loop_
_entity.id
_entity.type
_entity.pdbx_description
1 polymer ?
#
loop_
_entity_poly.entity_id
_entity_poly.type
_entity_poly.pdbx_seq_one_letter_code
_entity_poly.pdbx_strand_id
1 'polypeptide(L)'
;MAYATLTSKGQITLPKSVPERLGVEAGDRIEFIESEQGFLVVSAPRDIRSLRGIVGRLTKRVTIEVMNRVIEKMGRMPSSRRSARA
;
A
#
# COMPACT_ATOMS: atom_id res chain seq x y z
N MET A 1 21.59 -1.68 11.69
CA MET A 1 20.35 -2.10 12.40
C MET A 1 19.60 -0.86 12.85
N ALA A 2 18.27 -0.92 12.89
CA ALA A 2 17.42 0.15 13.38
C ALA A 2 16.60 -0.37 14.57
N TYR A 3 16.49 0.41 15.64
CA TYR A 3 15.76 0.06 16.85
C TYR A 3 14.68 1.09 17.12
N ALA A 4 13.61 0.67 17.79
CA ALA A 4 12.54 1.57 18.23
C ALA A 4 12.28 1.35 19.71
N THR A 5 11.88 2.42 20.40
CA THR A 5 11.53 2.36 21.82
C THR A 5 10.02 2.33 21.96
N LEU A 6 9.52 1.38 22.76
CA LEU A 6 8.13 1.36 23.19
C LEU A 6 7.94 2.42 24.28
N THR A 7 7.06 3.38 24.03
CA THR A 7 6.67 4.36 25.05
C THR A 7 5.78 3.71 26.12
N SER A 8 5.65 4.35 27.28
CA SER A 8 4.72 3.90 28.34
C SER A 8 3.25 3.82 27.89
N LYS A 9 2.89 4.55 26.82
CA LYS A 9 1.55 4.53 26.21
C LYS A 9 1.40 3.46 25.12
N GLY A 10 2.40 2.59 24.93
CA GLY A 10 2.36 1.51 23.95
C GLY A 10 2.63 1.94 22.51
N GLN A 11 3.09 3.18 22.27
CA GLN A 11 3.44 3.65 20.92
C GLN A 11 4.88 3.28 20.58
N ILE A 12 5.10 2.82 19.34
CA ILE A 12 6.41 2.58 18.73
C ILE A 12 6.57 3.55 17.56
N THR A 13 7.68 4.29 17.54
CA THR A 13 8.03 5.14 16.39
C THR A 13 8.98 4.39 15.47
N LEU A 14 8.61 4.22 14.20
CA LEU A 14 9.47 3.55 13.23
C LEU A 14 10.62 4.49 12.80
N PRO A 15 11.90 4.05 12.88
CA PRO A 15 13.02 4.82 12.36
C PRO A 15 12.87 5.06 10.86
N LYS A 16 13.32 6.23 10.37
CA LYS A 16 13.10 6.70 8.99
C LYS A 16 13.31 5.64 7.90
N SER A 17 14.34 4.82 8.00
CA SER A 17 14.66 3.78 7.01
C SER A 17 13.67 2.62 6.96
N VAL A 18 12.84 2.43 7.99
CA VAL A 18 11.90 1.29 8.09
C VAL A 18 10.63 1.54 7.25
N PRO A 19 9.88 2.66 7.41
CA PRO A 19 8.73 2.96 6.53
C PRO A 19 9.10 3.02 5.05
N GLU A 20 10.26 3.60 4.73
CA GLU A 20 10.77 3.69 3.35
C GLU A 20 10.94 2.32 2.69
N ARG A 21 11.47 1.34 3.43
CA ARG A 21 11.67 -0.03 2.94
C ARG A 21 10.38 -0.85 2.93
N LEU A 22 9.47 -0.56 3.86
CA LEU A 22 8.13 -1.15 3.89
C LEU A 22 7.20 -0.56 2.81
N GLY A 23 7.56 0.59 2.24
CA GLY A 23 6.74 1.31 1.25
C GLY A 23 5.44 1.84 1.84
N VAL A 24 5.47 2.30 3.10
CA VAL A 24 4.30 2.82 3.84
C VAL A 24 4.50 4.29 4.20
N GLU A 25 3.39 5.03 4.21
CA GLU A 25 3.34 6.46 4.55
C GLU A 25 2.42 6.74 5.74
N ALA A 26 2.34 8.00 6.17
CA ALA A 26 1.43 8.39 7.23
C ALA A 26 -0.03 8.07 6.85
N GLY A 27 -0.74 7.35 7.72
CA GLY A 27 -2.11 6.89 7.47
C GLY A 27 -2.21 5.49 6.84
N ASP A 28 -1.09 4.91 6.40
CA ASP A 28 -1.05 3.50 6.05
C ASP A 28 -1.10 2.62 7.30
N ARG A 29 -1.64 1.43 7.11
CA ARG A 29 -1.72 0.40 8.15
C ARG A 29 -0.58 -0.59 7.95
N ILE A 30 -0.01 -1.04 9.05
CA ILE A 30 0.96 -2.13 9.09
C ILE A 30 0.35 -3.32 9.82
N GLU A 31 0.69 -4.51 9.37
CA GLU A 31 0.24 -5.77 9.98
C GLU A 31 1.44 -6.45 10.65
N PHE A 32 1.20 -6.95 11.87
CA PHE A 32 2.15 -7.75 12.63
C PHE A 32 1.73 -9.20 12.52
N ILE A 33 2.52 -10.00 11.81
CA ILE A 33 2.26 -11.42 11.59
C ILE A 33 3.17 -12.22 12.50
N GLU A 34 2.60 -13.08 13.34
CA GLU A 34 3.37 -13.98 14.20
C GLU A 34 4.05 -15.08 13.36
N SER A 35 5.29 -15.39 13.70
CA SER A 35 6.10 -16.43 13.06
C SER A 35 6.97 -17.13 14.10
N GLU A 36 7.56 -18.27 13.75
CA GLU A 36 8.44 -19.02 14.65
C GLU A 36 9.67 -18.22 15.12
N GLN A 37 10.06 -17.17 14.39
CA GLN A 37 11.21 -16.33 14.68
C GLN A 37 10.84 -14.98 15.33
N GLY A 38 9.57 -14.79 15.69
CA GLY A 38 9.02 -13.53 16.21
C GLY A 38 7.99 -12.92 15.27
N PHE A 39 7.90 -11.59 15.21
CA PHE A 39 6.90 -10.91 14.38
C PHE A 39 7.48 -10.38 13.07
N LEU A 40 6.76 -10.61 11.98
CA LEU A 40 6.97 -9.94 10.69
C LEU A 40 6.11 -8.69 10.62
N VAL A 41 6.69 -7.59 10.13
CA VAL A 41 5.97 -6.34 9.88
C VAL A 41 5.81 -6.16 8.38
N VAL A 42 4.58 -6.08 7.90
CA VAL A 42 4.26 -5.90 6.48
C VAL A 42 3.27 -4.76 6.27
N SER A 43 3.24 -4.20 5.06
CA SER A 43 2.19 -3.26 4.66
C SER A 43 0.85 -3.98 4.67
N ALA A 44 -0.13 -3.50 5.44
CA ALA A 44 -1.42 -4.17 5.55
C ALA A 44 -2.21 -4.02 4.23
N PRO A 45 -2.80 -5.11 3.71
CA PRO A 45 -3.65 -5.02 2.53
C PRO A 45 -4.88 -4.17 2.84
N ARG A 46 -5.24 -3.28 1.90
CA ARG A 46 -6.51 -2.56 1.96
C ARG A 46 -7.59 -3.38 1.28
N ASP A 47 -8.78 -3.37 1.88
CA ASP A 47 -9.95 -4.00 1.29
C ASP A 47 -10.31 -3.32 -0.03
N ILE A 48 -10.35 -4.08 -1.13
CA ILE A 48 -10.71 -3.58 -2.46
C ILE A 48 -12.12 -2.95 -2.48
N ARG A 49 -13.02 -3.36 -1.57
CA ARG A 49 -14.36 -2.80 -1.43
C ARG A 49 -14.34 -1.32 -1.04
N SER A 50 -13.27 -0.85 -0.40
CA SER A 50 -13.07 0.58 -0.11
C SER A 50 -12.97 1.44 -1.37
N LEU A 51 -12.64 0.85 -2.53
CA LEU A 51 -12.58 1.56 -3.81
C LEU A 51 -13.95 1.71 -4.50
N ARG A 52 -15.01 1.11 -3.93
CA ARG A 52 -16.35 1.18 -4.52
C ARG A 52 -16.81 2.64 -4.60
N GLY A 53 -17.24 3.06 -5.79
CA GLY A 53 -17.76 4.40 -6.03
C GLY A 53 -16.71 5.48 -6.32
N ILE A 54 -15.41 5.16 -6.27
CA ILE A 54 -14.35 6.10 -6.63
C ILE A 54 -14.37 6.43 -8.13
N VAL A 55 -14.77 5.47 -8.96
CA VAL A 55 -14.93 5.68 -10.40
C VAL A 55 -16.34 6.19 -10.69
N GLY A 56 -16.42 7.38 -11.29
CA GLY A 56 -17.68 7.99 -11.71
C GLY A 56 -18.37 7.24 -12.85
N ARG A 57 -19.55 7.73 -13.25
CA ARG A 57 -20.33 7.13 -14.34
C ARG A 57 -19.55 7.16 -15.65
N LEU A 58 -19.38 5.99 -16.27
CA LEU A 58 -18.75 5.89 -17.58
C LEU A 58 -19.61 6.56 -18.65
N THR A 59 -19.00 7.47 -19.42
CA THR A 59 -19.64 8.20 -20.53
C THR A 59 -19.48 7.48 -21.87
N LYS A 60 -18.61 6.47 -21.94
CA LYS A 60 -18.34 5.68 -23.15
C LYS A 60 -18.31 4.20 -22.80
N ARG A 61 -18.87 3.37 -23.68
CA ARG A 61 -18.73 1.91 -23.62
C ARG A 61 -17.41 1.52 -24.28
N VAL A 62 -16.70 0.56 -23.69
CA VAL A 62 -15.46 -0.01 -24.23
C VAL A 62 -15.61 -1.53 -24.31
N THR A 63 -14.91 -2.15 -25.26
CA THR A 63 -14.87 -3.61 -25.36
C THR A 63 -13.85 -4.19 -24.39
N ILE A 64 -13.96 -5.48 -24.08
CA ILE A 64 -13.03 -6.20 -23.19
C ILE A 64 -11.62 -6.21 -23.78
N GLU A 65 -11.47 -6.25 -25.10
CA GLU A 65 -10.18 -6.22 -25.79
C GLU A 65 -9.47 -4.88 -25.55
N VAL A 66 -10.20 -3.77 -25.62
CA VAL A 66 -9.67 -2.43 -25.31
C VAL A 66 -9.28 -2.35 -23.83
N MET A 67 -10.11 -2.88 -22.94
CA MET A 67 -9.84 -2.89 -21.50
C MET A 67 -8.56 -3.68 -21.17
N ASN A 68 -8.42 -4.89 -21.68
CA ASN A 68 -7.26 -5.76 -21.46
C ASN A 68 -5.98 -5.11 -22.00
N ARG A 69 -6.02 -4.51 -23.19
CA ARG A 69 -4.89 -3.78 -23.77
C ARG A 69 -4.42 -2.63 -22.87
N VAL A 70 -5.37 -1.89 -22.27
CA VAL A 70 -5.04 -0.78 -21.36
C VAL A 70 -4.48 -1.30 -20.04
N ILE A 71 -5.06 -2.37 -19.46
CA ILE A 71 -4.55 -2.98 -18.22
C ILE A 71 -3.11 -3.47 -18.43
N GLU A 72 -2.82 -4.16 -19.53
CA GLU A 72 -1.45 -4.61 -19.84
C GLU A 72 -0.47 -3.45 -19.97
N LYS A 73 -0.87 -2.38 -20.68
CA LYS A 73 -0.06 -1.16 -20.83
C LYS A 73 0.21 -0.49 -19.48
N MET A 74 -0.79 -0.41 -18.61
CA MET A 74 -0.70 0.29 -17.32
C MET A 74 -0.02 -0.56 -16.24
N GLY A 75 -0.23 -1.88 -16.24
CA GLY A 75 0.39 -2.82 -15.31
C GLY A 75 1.90 -2.99 -15.53
N ARG A 76 2.40 -2.67 -16.73
CA ARG A 76 3.83 -2.59 -17.04
C ARG A 76 4.50 -1.28 -16.60
N MET A 77 3.75 -0.28 -16.11
CA MET A 77 4.37 0.92 -15.57
C MET A 77 4.95 0.64 -14.17
N PRO A 78 6.23 0.95 -13.91
CA PRO A 78 6.79 0.80 -12.57
C PRO A 78 5.98 1.65 -11.59
N SER A 79 5.69 1.07 -10.42
CA SER A 79 4.90 1.62 -9.30
C SER A 79 5.38 2.96 -8.71
N SER A 80 6.36 3.59 -9.35
CA SER A 80 6.95 4.93 -9.10
C SER A 80 5.97 6.11 -9.02
N ARG A 81 4.67 5.93 -9.31
CA ARG A 81 3.64 6.97 -9.07
C ARG A 81 3.03 6.94 -7.67
N ARG A 82 3.39 5.98 -6.79
CA ARG A 82 2.85 5.94 -5.42
C ARG A 82 3.38 7.06 -4.50
N SER A 83 4.61 7.56 -4.70
CA SER A 83 5.19 8.60 -3.83
C SER A 83 5.05 10.04 -4.37
N ALA A 84 4.21 10.25 -5.39
CA ALA A 84 4.06 11.56 -6.04
C ALA A 84 2.61 12.03 -5.98
N ARG A 85 2.04 12.09 -4.77
CA ARG A 85 0.86 12.91 -4.51
C ARG A 85 0.77 13.27 -3.02
N ALA A 86 1.21 14.51 -2.76
CA ALA A 86 0.92 15.39 -1.63
C ALA A 86 1.55 15.04 -0.27
#